data_AF-A0A927CB09-F1
#
_entry.id   AF-A0A927CB09-F1
#
_cell.length_a   1.000
_cell.length_b   1.000
_cell.length_c   1.000
_cell.angle_alpha   90.00
_cell.angle_beta   90.00
_cell.angle_gamma   90.00
#
_symmetry.space_group_name_H-M   'P 1'
#
loop_
_entity.id
_entity.type
_entity.pdbx_description
1 polymer ?
#
loop_
_entity_poly.entity_id
_entity_poly.type
_entity_poly.pdbx_seq_one_letter_code
_entity_poly.pdbx_strand_id
1 'polypeptide(L)'
;MAARQITAGDWEAKLPRSAITEIAEVRDGFERMVSGLRQAFQKQTELEEGRRFVIAAVAHDLRTPLFALRGYLEGLEQGVAQSPEKTAKYVAVCKEKSAQLDRLVEDLFTFTRLEPLTAACSAATCTYWSVPSTTCLVMPSGTPPSLAKSSCKVTRRMAR
;
A
#
# COMPACT_ATOMS: atom_id res chain seq x y z
N MET A 1 22.29 -0.90 -32.81
CA MET A 1 21.22 -1.92 -32.74
C MET A 1 20.17 -1.42 -31.77
N ALA A 2 18.88 -1.53 -32.10
CA ALA A 2 17.78 -1.04 -31.26
C ALA A 2 17.81 -1.61 -29.83
N ALA A 3 18.19 -2.88 -29.66
CA ALA A 3 18.33 -3.48 -28.34
C ALA A 3 19.29 -2.71 -27.40
N ARG A 4 20.40 -2.16 -27.93
CA ARG A 4 21.34 -1.35 -27.13
C ARG A 4 20.76 0.03 -26.77
N GLN A 5 19.93 0.60 -27.63
CA GLN A 5 19.27 1.89 -27.39
C GLN A 5 18.27 1.77 -26.23
N ILE A 6 17.49 0.69 -26.22
CA ILE A 6 16.54 0.38 -25.14
C ILE A 6 17.25 0.20 -23.80
N THR A 7 18.40 -0.49 -23.78
CA THR A 7 19.21 -0.62 -22.54
C THR A 7 19.71 0.73 -22.02
N ALA A 8 19.91 1.71 -22.92
CA ALA A 8 20.30 3.07 -22.56
C ALA A 8 19.09 3.97 -22.19
N GLY A 9 17.87 3.44 -22.17
CA GLY A 9 16.65 4.17 -21.84
C GLY A 9 16.00 4.90 -23.02
N ASP A 10 16.46 4.66 -24.25
CA ASP A 10 15.82 5.16 -25.47
C ASP A 10 14.73 4.17 -25.94
N TRP A 11 13.50 4.45 -25.53
CA TRP A 11 12.31 3.66 -25.84
C TRP A 11 11.64 4.02 -27.18
N GLU A 12 12.17 5.01 -27.90
CA GLU A 12 11.61 5.50 -29.18
C GLU A 12 12.31 4.89 -30.41
N ALA A 13 13.26 3.98 -30.19
CA ALA A 13 13.99 3.29 -31.24
C ALA A 13 13.04 2.49 -32.15
N LYS A 14 12.96 2.91 -33.43
CA LYS A 14 12.15 2.23 -34.45
C LYS A 14 12.97 1.20 -35.20
N LEU A 15 12.39 0.01 -35.42
CA LEU A 15 12.97 -1.00 -36.28
C LEU A 15 12.52 -0.81 -37.73
N PRO A 16 13.41 -1.02 -38.72
CA PRO A 16 13.04 -0.96 -40.13
C PRO A 16 12.04 -2.05 -40.49
N ARG A 17 11.21 -1.79 -41.50
CA ARG A 17 10.26 -2.78 -42.03
C ARG A 17 10.98 -3.78 -42.93
N SER A 18 10.58 -5.04 -42.84
CA SER A 18 11.03 -6.11 -43.74
C SER A 18 9.84 -6.71 -44.47
N ALA A 19 10.05 -7.13 -45.72
CA ALA A 19 9.08 -7.91 -46.50
C ALA A 19 9.14 -9.41 -46.18
N ILE A 20 10.19 -9.86 -45.49
CA ILE A 20 10.35 -11.25 -45.05
C ILE A 20 9.48 -11.45 -43.81
N THR A 21 8.52 -12.36 -43.88
CA THR A 21 7.50 -12.62 -42.86
C THR A 21 8.11 -12.93 -41.50
N GLU A 22 9.08 -13.84 -41.45
CA GLU A 22 9.74 -14.28 -40.21
C GLU A 22 10.45 -13.11 -39.51
N ILE A 23 11.04 -12.18 -40.28
CA ILE A 23 11.69 -10.98 -39.74
C ILE A 23 10.64 -9.98 -39.25
N ALA A 24 9.51 -9.86 -39.95
CA ALA A 24 8.40 -9.00 -39.53
C ALA A 24 7.77 -9.50 -38.22
N GLU A 25 7.61 -10.81 -38.03
CA GLU A 25 7.07 -11.39 -36.80
C GLU A 25 7.98 -11.13 -35.59
N VAL A 26 9.30 -11.28 -35.74
CA VAL A 26 10.27 -10.96 -34.68
C VAL A 26 10.25 -9.47 -34.34
N ARG A 27 10.15 -8.59 -35.34
CA ARG A 27 9.99 -7.14 -35.12
C ARG A 27 8.76 -6.86 -34.28
N ASP A 28 7.61 -7.42 -34.64
CA ASP A 28 6.35 -7.18 -33.94
C ASP A 28 6.37 -7.73 -32.51
N GLY A 29 7.02 -8.88 -32.30
CA GLY A 29 7.31 -9.41 -30.96
C GLY A 29 8.19 -8.46 -30.13
N PHE A 30 9.26 -7.94 -30.73
CA PHE A 30 10.15 -6.99 -30.09
C PHE A 30 9.43 -5.68 -29.72
N GLU A 31 8.68 -5.08 -30.64
CA GLU A 31 7.92 -3.84 -30.40
C GLU A 31 6.90 -4.00 -29.25
N ARG A 32 6.22 -5.16 -29.18
CA ARG A 32 5.34 -5.48 -28.04
C ARG A 32 6.11 -5.56 -26.72
N MET A 33 7.28 -6.17 -26.71
CA MET A 33 8.15 -6.20 -25.53
C MET A 33 8.60 -4.80 -25.11
N VAL A 34 9.03 -3.95 -26.05
CA VAL A 34 9.43 -2.56 -25.76
C VAL A 34 8.27 -1.77 -25.14
N SER A 35 7.08 -1.91 -25.72
CA SER A 35 5.86 -1.25 -25.21
C SER A 35 5.52 -1.70 -23.80
N GLY A 36 5.60 -3.01 -23.51
CA GLY A 36 5.39 -3.56 -22.18
C GLY A 36 6.41 -3.04 -21.15
N LEU A 37 7.69 -3.00 -21.52
CA LEU A 37 8.75 -2.44 -20.66
C LEU A 37 8.53 -0.95 -20.37
N ARG A 38 8.17 -0.16 -21.38
CA ARG A 38 7.86 1.26 -21.20
C ARG A 38 6.70 1.48 -20.24
N GLN A 39 5.61 0.73 -20.39
CA GLN A 39 4.46 0.81 -19.49
C GLN A 39 4.82 0.40 -18.06
N ALA A 40 5.60 -0.68 -17.91
CA ALA A 40 6.06 -1.14 -16.60
C ALA A 40 6.95 -0.09 -15.92
N PHE A 41 7.88 0.50 -16.67
CA PHE A 41 8.76 1.55 -16.17
C PHE A 41 7.97 2.80 -15.76
N GLN A 42 7.06 3.28 -16.61
CA GLN A 42 6.22 4.43 -16.29
C GLN A 42 5.38 4.18 -15.02
N LYS A 43 4.75 3.01 -14.91
CA LYS A 43 4.00 2.63 -13.72
C LYS A 43 4.89 2.56 -12.49
N GLN A 44 6.12 2.05 -12.62
CA GLN A 44 7.08 2.04 -11.53
C GLN A 44 7.44 3.46 -11.09
N THR A 45 7.71 4.37 -12.03
CA THR A 45 7.99 5.78 -11.71
C THR A 45 6.82 6.44 -10.98
N GLU A 46 5.58 6.25 -11.46
CA GLU A 46 4.38 6.78 -10.82
C GLU A 46 4.22 6.24 -9.38
N LEU A 47 4.48 4.95 -9.16
CA LEU A 47 4.46 4.34 -7.83
C LEU A 47 5.57 4.89 -6.92
N GLU A 48 6.77 5.08 -7.44
CA GLU A 48 7.89 5.65 -6.69
C GLU A 48 7.62 7.12 -6.30
N GLU A 49 7.07 7.92 -7.21
CA GLU A 49 6.65 9.30 -6.95
C GLU A 49 5.54 9.35 -5.90
N GLY A 50 4.51 8.51 -6.04
CA GLY A 50 3.43 8.38 -5.06
C GLY A 50 3.96 7.99 -3.68
N ARG A 51 4.88 7.02 -3.63
CA ARG A 51 5.54 6.62 -2.37
C ARG A 51 6.31 7.77 -1.74
N ARG A 52 7.08 8.53 -2.53
CA ARG A 52 7.83 9.69 -2.03
C ARG A 52 6.89 10.77 -1.50
N PHE A 53 5.79 11.02 -2.19
CA PHE A 53 4.77 11.98 -1.78
C PHE A 53 4.14 11.60 -0.42
N VAL A 54 3.71 10.35 -0.25
CA VAL A 54 3.13 9.88 1.01
C VAL A 54 4.12 10.02 2.16
N ILE A 55 5.38 9.61 1.97
CA ILE A 55 6.43 9.74 2.99
C ILE A 55 6.62 11.21 3.38
N ALA A 56 6.67 12.12 2.40
CA ALA A 56 6.85 13.54 2.67
C ALA A 56 5.66 14.15 3.44
N ALA A 57 4.44 13.79 3.06
CA ALA A 57 3.22 14.25 3.72
C ALA A 57 3.16 13.78 5.18
N VAL A 58 3.39 12.48 5.43
CA VAL A 58 3.40 11.91 6.78
C VAL A 58 4.51 12.54 7.64
N ALA A 59 5.70 12.72 7.08
CA ALA A 59 6.80 13.36 7.82
C ALA A 59 6.45 14.81 8.23
N HIS A 60 5.79 15.56 7.35
CA HIS A 60 5.31 16.91 7.66
C HIS A 60 4.27 16.88 8.80
N ASP A 61 3.30 15.98 8.71
CA ASP A 61 2.19 15.90 9.66
C ASP A 61 2.63 15.43 11.04
N LEU A 62 3.66 14.58 11.13
CA LEU A 62 4.30 14.19 12.39
C LEU A 62 5.15 15.32 13.00
N ARG A 63 5.83 16.11 12.16
CA ARG A 63 6.71 17.20 12.63
C ARG A 63 5.95 18.27 13.42
N THR A 64 4.72 18.58 13.02
CA THR A 64 3.90 19.63 13.64
C THR A 64 3.57 19.37 15.11
N PRO A 65 2.90 18.26 15.49
CA PRO A 65 2.61 17.94 16.88
C PRO A 65 3.87 17.66 17.70
N LEU A 66 4.93 17.11 17.08
CA LEU A 66 6.21 16.92 17.77
C LEU A 66 6.90 18.25 18.12
N PHE A 67 6.89 19.22 17.20
CA PHE A 67 7.43 20.55 17.47
C PHE A 67 6.66 21.27 18.58
N ALA A 68 5.32 21.19 18.55
CA ALA A 68 4.48 21.72 19.61
C ALA A 68 4.79 21.05 20.95
N LEU A 69 4.80 19.72 21.00
CA LEU A 69 5.10 18.92 22.19
C LEU A 69 6.44 19.34 22.81
N ARG A 70 7.49 19.45 21.98
CA ARG A 70 8.81 19.90 22.43
C ARG A 70 8.77 21.30 23.01
N GLY A 71 8.12 22.25 22.34
CA GLY A 71 8.00 23.63 22.84
C GLY A 71 7.26 23.74 24.17
N TYR A 72 6.22 22.93 24.39
CA TYR A 72 5.52 22.88 25.68
C TYR A 72 6.41 22.27 26.78
N LEU A 73 7.17 21.21 26.48
CA LEU A 73 8.11 20.60 27.43
C LEU A 73 9.25 21.58 27.78
N GLU A 74 9.87 22.22 26.78
CA GLU A 74 10.88 23.26 27.00
C GLU A 74 10.34 24.42 27.86
N GLY A 75 9.08 24.83 27.64
CA GLY A 75 8.43 25.85 28.46
C GLY A 75 8.19 25.41 29.91
N LEU A 76 7.93 24.12 30.16
CA LEU A 76 7.87 23.57 31.51
C LEU A 76 9.25 23.58 32.18
N GLU A 77 10.30 23.14 31.46
CA GLU A 77 11.68 23.11 31.97
C GLU A 77 12.22 24.51 32.30
N GLN A 78 11.90 25.51 31.48
CA GLN A 78 12.29 26.90 31.69
C GLN A 78 11.47 27.62 32.79
N GLY A 79 10.53 26.92 33.43
CA GLY A 79 9.70 27.49 34.49
C GLY A 79 8.73 28.56 34.00
N VAL A 80 8.28 28.50 32.73
CA VAL A 80 7.26 29.41 32.19
C VAL A 80 5.90 29.18 32.85
N ALA A 81 5.62 27.93 33.25
CA ALA A 81 4.44 27.54 34.01
C ALA A 81 4.72 27.52 35.52
N GLN A 82 4.58 28.68 36.17
CA GLN A 82 4.90 28.84 37.60
C GLN A 82 3.73 28.53 38.54
N SER A 83 2.51 28.54 38.02
CA SER A 83 1.30 28.22 38.79
C SER A 83 0.84 26.78 38.51
N PRO A 84 0.30 26.06 39.50
CA PRO A 84 -0.19 24.70 39.32
C PRO A 84 -1.25 24.59 38.20
N GLU A 85 -2.11 25.59 37.98
CA GLU A 85 -3.07 25.56 36.87
C GLU A 85 -2.39 25.62 35.49
N LYS A 86 -1.35 26.45 35.34
CA LYS A 86 -0.58 26.55 34.08
C LYS A 86 0.17 25.25 33.81
N THR A 87 0.77 24.64 34.82
CA THR A 87 1.47 23.36 34.67
C THR A 87 0.50 22.27 34.22
N ALA A 88 -0.68 22.18 34.86
CA ALA A 88 -1.72 21.25 34.45
C ALA A 88 -2.17 21.47 33.00
N LYS A 89 -2.31 22.73 32.57
CA LYS A 89 -2.64 23.09 31.17
C LYS A 89 -1.56 22.64 30.19
N TYR A 90 -0.29 22.88 30.49
CA TYR A 90 0.83 22.47 29.63
C TYR A 90 0.88 20.94 29.50
N VAL A 91 0.76 20.22 30.61
CA VAL A 91 0.72 18.74 30.62
C VAL A 91 -0.48 18.23 29.81
N ALA A 92 -1.65 18.86 29.92
CA ALA A 92 -2.83 18.50 29.14
C ALA A 92 -2.59 18.65 27.63
N VAL A 93 -1.96 19.76 27.20
CA VAL A 93 -1.62 19.96 25.79
C VAL A 93 -0.59 18.93 25.32
N CYS A 94 0.45 18.63 26.12
CA CYS A 94 1.40 17.57 25.79
C CYS A 94 0.70 16.23 25.58
N LYS A 95 -0.23 15.86 26.47
CA LYS A 95 -1.03 14.63 26.35
C LYS A 95 -1.87 14.60 25.08
N GLU A 96 -2.49 15.72 24.73
CA GLU A 96 -3.24 15.86 23.48
C GLU A 96 -2.35 15.66 22.25
N LYS A 97 -1.16 16.28 22.22
CA LYS A 97 -0.22 16.15 21.10
C LYS A 97 0.37 14.76 20.97
N SER A 98 0.64 14.08 22.08
CA SER A 98 1.02 12.66 22.06
C SER A 98 -0.10 11.78 21.50
N ALA A 99 -1.35 11.99 21.93
CA ALA A 99 -2.49 11.25 21.39
C ALA A 99 -2.73 11.53 19.90
N GLN A 100 -2.43 12.74 19.42
CA GLN A 100 -2.47 13.09 18.00
C GLN A 100 -1.39 12.32 17.21
N LEU A 101 -0.18 12.22 17.73
CA LEU A 101 0.90 11.43 17.12
C LEU A 101 0.53 9.94 17.05
N ASP A 102 -0.05 9.38 18.12
CA ASP A 102 -0.49 7.97 18.13
C ASP A 102 -1.51 7.68 17.02
N ARG A 103 -2.50 8.57 16.82
CA ARG A 103 -3.48 8.43 15.73
C ARG A 103 -2.83 8.48 14.35
N LEU A 104 -1.92 9.42 14.11
CA LEU A 104 -1.20 9.50 12.82
C LEU A 104 -0.39 8.23 12.54
N VAL A 105 0.21 7.63 13.57
CA VAL A 105 0.93 6.35 13.46
C VAL A 105 -0.05 5.20 13.16
N GLU A 106 -1.21 5.17 13.82
CA GLU A 106 -2.25 4.16 13.57
C GLU A 106 -2.84 4.25 12.15
N ASP A 107 -3.07 5.48 11.66
CA ASP A 107 -3.50 5.75 10.28
C ASP A 107 -2.46 5.24 9.27
N LEU A 108 -1.17 5.44 9.54
CA LEU A 108 -0.08 4.92 8.71
C LEU A 108 -0.03 3.38 8.71
N PHE A 109 -0.20 2.75 9.88
CA PHE A 109 -0.29 1.29 9.95
C PHE A 109 -1.51 0.76 9.18
N THR A 110 -2.63 1.47 9.24
CA THR A 110 -3.84 1.11 8.48
C THR A 110 -3.58 1.24 6.98
N PHE A 111 -2.94 2.31 6.52
CA PHE A 111 -2.57 2.48 5.11
C PHE A 111 -1.67 1.34 4.60
N THR A 112 -0.61 0.99 5.34
CA THR A 112 0.31 -0.10 4.96
C THR A 112 -0.34 -1.49 5.03
N ARG A 113 -1.37 -1.67 5.88
CA ARG A 113 -2.17 -2.90 5.96
C ARG A 113 -3.31 -2.97 4.96
N LEU A 114 -3.68 -1.85 4.32
CA LEU A 114 -4.65 -1.78 3.22
C LEU A 114 -3.99 -1.94 1.84
N GLU A 115 -2.65 -2.04 1.79
CA GLU A 115 -1.88 -2.54 0.65
C GLU A 115 -1.77 -4.10 0.53
N PRO A 116 -2.82 -4.94 0.76
CA PRO A 116 -2.76 -6.35 0.40
C PRO A 116 -3.89 -6.77 -0.58
N LEU A 117 -3.53 -7.72 -1.46
CA LEU A 117 -4.42 -8.67 -2.20
C LEU A 117 -5.04 -8.27 -3.56
N THR A 118 -4.67 -7.17 -4.21
CA THR A 118 -5.13 -6.95 -5.61
C THR A 118 -4.48 -7.88 -6.63
N ALA A 119 -3.39 -8.58 -6.26
CA ALA A 119 -2.71 -9.56 -7.13
C ALA A 119 -3.29 -10.99 -7.05
N ALA A 120 -4.23 -11.27 -6.15
CA ALA A 120 -4.78 -12.62 -5.95
C ALA A 120 -6.25 -12.76 -6.33
N CYS A 121 -6.83 -11.79 -7.05
CA CYS A 121 -8.04 -12.04 -7.81
C CYS A 121 -7.64 -12.30 -9.28
N SER A 122 -6.93 -13.41 -9.51
CA SER A 122 -6.97 -13.98 -10.86
C SER A 122 -8.40 -14.45 -11.08
N ALA A 123 -8.94 -14.11 -12.23
CA ALA A 123 -10.26 -14.52 -12.67
C ALA A 123 -10.33 -16.05 -12.80
N ALA A 124 -10.40 -16.77 -11.68
CA ALA A 124 -10.95 -18.11 -11.64
C ALA A 124 -12.47 -17.91 -11.70
N THR A 125 -12.97 -17.86 -12.92
CA THR A 125 -14.35 -18.10 -13.36
C THR A 125 -15.35 -18.11 -12.20
N CYS A 126 -15.88 -16.93 -11.84
CA CYS A 126 -17.07 -16.85 -11.03
C CYS A 126 -18.24 -17.28 -11.93
N THR A 127 -18.37 -18.58 -12.21
CA THR A 127 -19.61 -19.12 -12.76
C THR A 127 -20.62 -19.04 -11.64
N TYR A 128 -21.48 -18.04 -11.74
CA TYR A 128 -22.74 -17.95 -11.01
C TYR A 128 -23.46 -19.29 -11.10
N TRP A 129 -23.34 -20.11 -10.06
CA TRP A 129 -24.22 -21.22 -9.80
C TRP A 129 -24.96 -20.87 -8.51
N SER A 130 -26.22 -20.49 -8.72
CA SER A 130 -27.30 -20.38 -7.74
C SER A 130 -27.04 -21.09 -6.41
N VAL A 131 -26.80 -20.31 -5.35
CA VAL A 131 -27.01 -20.74 -3.97
C VAL A 131 -27.77 -19.63 -3.23
N PRO A 132 -28.97 -19.88 -2.69
CA PRO A 132 -29.65 -18.94 -1.83
C PRO A 132 -29.21 -19.21 -0.39
N SER A 133 -28.22 -18.49 0.14
CA SER A 133 -28.09 -18.16 1.57
C SER A 133 -26.77 -17.46 1.90
N THR A 134 -26.90 -16.56 2.88
CA THR A 134 -26.07 -15.40 3.19
C THR A 134 -24.76 -15.69 3.93
N THR A 135 -23.89 -16.56 3.41
CA THR A 135 -22.59 -16.81 4.06
C THR A 135 -21.46 -17.03 3.05
N CYS A 136 -20.66 -15.99 2.78
CA CYS A 136 -19.35 -16.13 2.13
C CYS A 136 -18.37 -16.79 3.10
N LEU A 137 -17.95 -18.02 2.81
CA LEU A 137 -16.84 -18.69 3.50
C LEU A 137 -15.58 -18.54 2.64
N VAL A 138 -14.65 -17.69 3.11
CA VAL A 138 -13.29 -17.65 2.57
C VAL A 138 -12.52 -18.82 3.18
N MET A 139 -12.05 -19.77 2.36
CA MET A 139 -11.11 -20.81 2.79
C MET A 139 -9.70 -20.49 2.25
N PRO A 140 -8.64 -20.58 3.08
CA PRO A 140 -7.27 -20.47 2.60
C PRO A 140 -6.88 -21.74 1.81
N SER A 141 -6.16 -21.54 0.70
CA SER A 141 -5.74 -22.58 -0.23
C SER A 141 -4.78 -23.60 0.43
N GLY A 142 -5.13 -24.89 0.42
CA GLY A 142 -4.19 -25.98 0.74
C GLY A 142 -4.69 -27.16 1.56
N THR A 143 -5.97 -27.26 1.93
CA THR A 143 -6.48 -28.39 2.73
C THR A 143 -6.93 -29.58 1.87
N PRO A 144 -6.36 -30.79 2.05
CA PRO A 144 -6.85 -32.00 1.38
C PRO A 144 -8.24 -32.41 1.92
N PRO A 145 -9.09 -33.04 1.09
CA PRO A 145 -10.52 -33.27 1.37
C PRO A 145 -10.81 -34.26 2.52
N SER A 146 -9.80 -34.90 3.10
CA SER A 146 -9.96 -35.89 4.16
C SER A 146 -10.10 -35.32 5.58
N LEU A 147 -9.85 -34.01 5.79
CA LEU A 147 -9.87 -33.38 7.13
C LEU A 147 -11.05 -32.42 7.38
N ALA A 148 -11.99 -32.28 6.43
CA ALA A 148 -13.10 -31.32 6.52
C ALA A 148 -14.16 -31.65 7.59
N LYS A 149 -14.11 -32.81 8.27
CA LYS A 149 -15.16 -33.26 9.19
C LYS A 149 -14.87 -33.04 10.68
N SER A 150 -13.66 -32.63 11.07
CA SER A 150 -13.29 -32.58 12.50
C SER A 150 -13.29 -31.18 13.16
N SER A 151 -13.31 -30.08 12.40
CA SER A 151 -13.29 -28.72 13.01
C SER A 151 -14.66 -28.05 13.15
N CYS A 152 -15.74 -28.65 12.65
CA CYS A 152 -17.09 -28.07 12.72
C CYS A 152 -17.81 -28.38 14.06
N LYS A 153 -17.12 -28.19 15.20
CA LYS A 153 -17.70 -28.39 16.54
C LYS A 153 -17.52 -27.22 17.52
N VAL A 154 -16.78 -26.18 17.17
CA VAL A 154 -16.54 -25.05 18.08
C VAL A 154 -17.01 -23.77 17.44
N THR A 155 -18.28 -23.44 17.69
CA THR A 155 -18.84 -22.10 17.99
C THR A 155 -20.36 -22.12 17.74
N ARG A 156 -21.06 -22.97 18.49
CA ARG A 156 -22.50 -22.79 18.75
C ARG A 156 -22.66 -22.39 20.21
N ARG A 157 -22.30 -21.16 20.56
CA ARG A 157 -22.70 -20.54 21.83
C ARG A 157 -22.68 -19.02 21.70
N MET A 158 -23.82 -18.44 22.07
CA MET A 158 -24.11 -17.03 22.36
C MET A 158 -24.46 -16.11 21.18
N ALA A 159 -25.71 -16.26 20.72
CA ALA A 159 -26.57 -15.13 20.41
C ALA A 159 -27.92 -15.36 21.14
N ARG A 160 -27.96 -14.93 22.40
CA ARG A 160 -29.12 -14.32 23.07
C ARG A 160 -28.57 -13.13 23.84
#